data_AF-A0A7J0CE66-F1
#
_entry.id   AF-A0A7J0CE66-F1
#
_cell.length_a   1.000
_cell.length_b   1.000
_cell.length_c   1.000
_cell.angle_alpha   90.00
_cell.angle_beta   90.00
_cell.angle_gamma   90.00
#
_symmetry.space_group_name_H-M   'P 1'
#
loop_
_entity.id
_entity.type
_entity.pdbx_description
1 polymer ?
#
loop_
_entity_poly.entity_id
_entity_poly.type
_entity_poly.pdbx_seq_one_letter_code
_entity_poly.pdbx_strand_id
1 'polypeptide(L)' 'MSTGNPDPDPRNTPGLDSGGGVPVGDTPPAEGSTSEAGPRNEPPRGWAKGPLIAILVLAVVVAAFFLVYAILI' A
#
# COMPACT_ATOMS: atom_id res chain seq x y z
N MET A 1 7.05 1.79 21.37
CA MET A 1 6.29 2.70 20.49
C MET A 1 4.91 2.91 21.12
N SER A 2 4.42 4.14 21.21
CA SER A 2 3.01 4.38 21.56
C SER A 2 2.23 4.24 20.26
N THR A 3 1.55 3.11 20.09
CA THR A 3 0.57 2.91 19.02
C THR A 3 -0.54 3.92 19.29
N GLY A 4 -0.65 4.95 18.45
CA GLY A 4 -1.68 5.97 18.62
C GLY A 4 -3.04 5.28 18.54
N ASN A 5 -3.89 5.48 19.56
CA ASN A 5 -5.27 5.04 19.49
C ASN A 5 -5.90 5.68 18.24
N PRO A 6 -6.47 4.90 17.30
CA PRO A 6 -7.07 5.47 16.09
C PRO A 6 -8.39 6.18 16.39
N ASP A 7 -8.96 5.95 17.58
CA ASP A 7 -10.20 6.61 17.97
C ASP A 7 -9.97 8.10 18.20
N PRO A 8 -10.96 8.94 17.82
CA PRO A 8 -10.94 10.35 18.13
C PRO A 8 -10.79 10.58 19.64
N ASP A 9 -9.95 11.53 20.04
CA ASP A 9 -9.82 11.91 21.45
C ASP A 9 -11.14 12.56 21.93
N PRO A 10 -11.81 12.03 22.97
CA PRO A 10 -13.04 12.61 23.50
C PRO A 10 -12.89 14.06 23.94
N ARG A 11 -11.68 14.49 24.31
CA ARG A 11 -11.40 15.89 24.69
C ARG A 11 -11.43 16.85 23.50
N ASN A 12 -11.30 16.32 22.28
CA ASN A 12 -11.24 17.08 21.04
C ASN A 12 -12.40 16.74 20.09
N THR A 13 -13.32 15.86 20.49
CA THR A 13 -14.41 15.36 19.64
C THR A 13 -15.75 15.65 20.31
N PRO A 14 -16.48 16.70 19.89
CA PRO A 14 -17.77 17.04 20.47
C PRO A 14 -18.78 15.89 20.33
N GLY A 15 -19.53 15.62 21.41
CA GLY A 15 -20.55 14.56 21.44
C GLY A 15 -20.02 13.15 21.72
N LEU A 16 -18.70 12.97 21.83
CA LEU A 16 -18.08 11.71 22.21
C LEU A 16 -17.94 11.61 23.73
N ASP A 17 -18.48 10.55 24.33
CA ASP A 17 -18.29 10.24 25.75
C ASP A 17 -16.88 9.70 26.01
N SER A 18 -16.46 9.69 27.28
CA SER A 18 -15.17 9.16 27.73
C SER A 18 -14.98 7.68 27.37
N GLY A 19 -16.08 6.94 27.17
CA GLY A 19 -16.09 5.55 26.69
C GLY A 19 -16.08 5.38 25.17
N GLY A 20 -16.00 6.47 24.38
CA GLY A 20 -16.01 6.42 22.92
C GLY A 20 -17.40 6.29 22.26
N GLY A 21 -18.47 6.42 23.05
CA GLY A 21 -19.84 6.37 22.55
C GLY A 21 -20.40 7.76 22.22
N VAL A 22 -21.48 7.79 21.43
CA VAL A 22 -22.27 9.01 21.14
C VAL A 22 -23.72 8.81 21.60
N PRO A 23 -24.51 9.89 21.82
CA PRO A 23 -25.93 9.79 22.11
C PRO A 23 -26.71 8.99 21.06
N VAL A 24 -27.80 8.33 21.48
CA VAL A 24 -28.66 7.58 20.57
C VAL A 24 -29.30 8.53 19.56
N GLY A 25 -29.09 8.26 18.26
CA GLY A 25 -29.58 9.10 17.17
C GLY A 25 -28.51 10.02 16.56
N ASP A 26 -27.39 10.22 17.25
CA ASP A 26 -26.22 10.89 16.67
C ASP A 26 -25.42 9.91 15.80
N THR A 27 -24.74 10.43 14.78
CA THR A 27 -23.87 9.63 13.92
C THR A 27 -22.53 9.42 14.64
N PRO A 28 -22.08 8.17 14.88
CA PRO A 28 -20.76 7.92 15.45
C PRO A 28 -19.64 8.56 14.61
N PRO A 29 -18.52 8.97 15.23
CA PRO A 29 -17.40 9.53 14.50
C PRO A 29 -16.82 8.53 13.50
N ALA A 30 -16.23 9.03 12.42
CA ALA A 30 -15.62 8.20 11.40
C ALA A 30 -14.41 7.44 11.97
N GLU A 31 -14.44 6.12 11.86
CA GLU A 31 -13.34 5.22 12.20
C GLU A 31 -12.13 5.52 11.29
N GLY A 32 -11.03 5.97 11.88
CA GLY A 32 -9.79 6.26 11.15
C GLY A 32 -8.99 4.99 10.85
N SER A 33 -9.46 4.12 9.93
CA SER A 33 -8.77 2.83 9.66
C SER A 33 -7.45 2.96 8.87
N THR A 34 -7.06 4.15 8.41
CA THR A 34 -5.92 4.31 7.48
C THR A 34 -4.88 5.33 7.91
N SER A 35 -5.03 5.98 9.06
CA SER A 35 -4.12 7.03 9.54
C SER A 35 -2.65 6.58 9.63
N GLU A 36 -2.41 5.27 9.73
CA GLU A 36 -1.07 4.68 9.76
C GLU A 36 -0.75 3.77 8.55
N ALA A 37 -1.59 3.76 7.50
CA ALA A 37 -1.41 2.89 6.34
C ALA A 37 -0.25 3.31 5.39
N GLY A 38 0.44 4.41 5.70
CA GLY A 38 1.62 4.86 4.97
C GLY A 38 2.88 4.07 5.35
N PRO A 39 3.86 3.94 4.44
CA PRO A 39 5.13 3.30 4.76
C PRO A 39 5.80 3.99 5.96
N ARG A 40 6.03 3.24 7.05
CA ARG A 40 6.74 3.74 8.25
C ARG A 40 8.18 4.17 7.93
N ASN A 41 8.72 3.66 6.83
CA ASN A 41 10.05 3.89 6.31
C ASN A 41 9.98 4.00 4.77
N GLU A 42 10.85 4.83 4.19
CA GLU A 42 10.97 4.92 2.74
C GLU A 42 11.43 3.58 2.16
N PRO A 43 10.73 3.01 1.15
CA PRO A 43 11.17 1.77 0.53
C PRO A 43 12.54 1.96 -0.15
N PRO A 44 13.37 0.90 -0.21
CA PRO A 44 14.66 0.97 -0.88
C PRO A 44 14.46 1.30 -2.37
N ARG A 45 15.13 2.36 -2.84
CA ARG A 45 15.12 2.78 -4.24
C ARG A 45 16.04 1.88 -5.06
N GLY A 46 15.74 1.71 -6.35
CA GLY A 46 16.66 1.13 -7.33
C GLY A 46 16.51 -0.37 -7.63
N TRP A 47 15.65 -1.10 -6.91
CA TRP A 47 15.46 -2.54 -7.14
C TRP A 47 14.80 -2.87 -8.49
N ALA A 48 14.06 -1.94 -9.09
CA ALA A 48 13.36 -2.14 -10.36
C ALA A 48 14.28 -2.47 -11.55
N LYS A 49 15.55 -2.02 -11.52
CA LYS A 49 16.47 -2.19 -12.66
C LYS A 49 16.85 -3.65 -12.90
N GLY A 50 17.09 -4.42 -11.83
CA GLY A 50 17.52 -5.82 -11.93
C GLY A 50 16.48 -6.70 -12.64
N PRO A 51 15.23 -6.76 -12.14
CA PRO A 51 14.14 -7.50 -12.78
C PRO A 51 13.86 -7.01 -14.21
N LEU A 52 13.90 -5.69 -14.46
CA LEU A 52 13.66 -5.13 -15.79
C LEU A 52 14.70 -5.61 -16.81
N ILE A 53 15.99 -5.61 -16.44
CA ILE A 53 17.06 -6.11 -17.30
C ILE A 53 16.89 -7.61 -17.55
N ALA A 54 16.55 -8.40 -16.52
CA ALA A 54 16.34 -9.84 -16.66
C ALA A 54 15.18 -10.16 -17.63
N ILE A 55 14.06 -9.44 -17.52
CA ILE A 55 12.92 -9.59 -18.44
C ILE A 55 13.31 -9.23 -19.87
N LEU A 56 14.06 -8.15 -20.07
CA LEU A 56 14.48 -7.71 -21.41
C LEU A 56 15.44 -8.71 -22.06
N VAL A 57 16.39 -9.26 -21.31
CA VAL A 57 17.28 -10.33 -21.79
C VAL A 57 16.48 -11.56 -22.18
N LEU A 58 15.56 -12.00 -21.34
CA LEU A 58 14.71 -13.16 -21.63
C LEU A 58 13.87 -12.94 -22.90
N ALA A 59 13.27 -11.76 -23.04
CA ALA A 59 12.49 -11.40 -24.22
C ALA A 59 13.33 -11.46 -25.51
N VAL A 60 14.57 -10.95 -25.47
CA VAL A 60 15.50 -11.01 -26.63
C VAL A 60 15.86 -12.45 -26.98
N VAL A 61 16.14 -13.30 -25.97
CA VAL A 61 16.44 -14.73 -26.20
C VAL A 61 15.25 -15.45 -26.86
N VAL A 62 14.04 -15.21 -26.35
CA VAL A 62 12.81 -15.80 -26.91
C VAL A 62 12.57 -15.30 -28.33
N ALA A 63 12.71 -14.00 -28.59
CA ALA A 63 12.57 -13.43 -29.93
C ALA A 63 13.60 -14.00 -30.91
N ALA A 64 14.86 -14.13 -30.50
CA ALA A 64 15.92 -14.74 -31.30
C ALA A 64 15.64 -16.21 -31.60
N PHE A 65 15.12 -16.97 -30.64
CA PHE A 65 14.69 -18.35 -30.84
C PHE A 65 13.63 -18.45 -31.94
N PHE A 66 12.56 -17.64 -31.86
CA PHE A 66 11.52 -17.63 -32.89
C PHE A 66 12.03 -17.15 -34.25
N LEU A 67 12.93 -16.17 -34.27
CA LEU A 67 13.55 -15.69 -35.50
C LEU A 67 14.34 -16.81 -36.19
N VAL A 68 15.17 -17.54 -35.44
CA VAL A 68 15.93 -18.69 -35.97
C VAL A 68 14.97 -19.79 -36.43
N TYR A 69 13.96 -20.12 -35.63
CA TYR A 69 12.94 -21.12 -35.97
C TYR A 69 12.23 -20.79 -37.30
N ALA A 70 11.81 -19.53 -37.48
CA ALA A 70 11.14 -19.06 -38.69
C ALA A 70 12.03 -19.01 -39.94
N ILE A 71 13.36 -18.98 -39.76
CA ILE A 71 14.32 -19.04 -40.89
C ILE A 71 14.60 -20.49 -41.29
N LEU A 72 14.63 -21.41 -40.31
CA LEU A 72 15.00 -22.81 -40.54
C LEU A 72 13.85 -23.70 -41.05
N ILE A 73 12.60 -23.29 -40.86
CA ILE A 73 11.39 -24.03 -41.24
C ILE A 73 10.58 -23.18 -42.21
#